data_AF-A0AAD5CK44-F1
#
_entry.id   AF-A0AAD5CK44-F1
#
_cell.length_a   1.000
_cell.length_b   1.000
_cell.length_c   1.000
_cell.angle_alpha   90.00
_cell.angle_beta   90.00
_cell.angle_gamma   90.00
#
_symmetry.space_group_name_H-M   'P 1'
#
loop_
_entity.id
_entity.type
_entity.pdbx_description
1 polymer ?
#
loop_
_entity_poly.entity_id
_entity_poly.type
_entity_poly.pdbx_seq_one_letter_code
_entity_poly.pdbx_strand_id
1 'polypeptide(L)'
;MSYNSSNRDSGSRSVRRNVHDFGRTFVVMPKETHTATIVWLHGIGEKGSSWTQILETFPLPNVKWICPSAPSRLLSLYGGYPCTAWYNITSMSEDACDDLEGLDASATHVANLLISEPDDVKLGVAGFSMGASVALYSAACRAIGQYGNGNRYPINLSAAVSLSGWLPCSRNLRNRVGASQEAARRASSLPVLFCHGQVDDVVEYKLGEKSAQTMYSAGFQNLTFQTYNGLGHYTILEEINDVCCWLTACLGA
;
A
#
# COMPACT_ATOMS: atom_id res chain seq x y z
N MET A 1 20.87 59.13 -25.49
CA MET A 1 20.17 58.46 -24.36
C MET A 1 19.92 57.03 -24.78
N SER A 2 20.29 56.11 -23.90
CA SER A 2 20.26 54.64 -23.94
C SER A 2 18.93 54.06 -24.49
N TYR A 3 18.87 52.88 -25.13
CA TYR A 3 19.08 51.56 -24.53
C TYR A 3 19.46 50.52 -25.60
N ASN A 4 20.54 49.77 -25.36
CA ASN A 4 20.84 48.54 -26.08
C ASN A 4 20.47 47.37 -25.16
N SER A 5 19.37 46.66 -25.46
CA SER A 5 18.95 45.46 -24.73
C SER A 5 19.78 44.28 -25.22
N SER A 6 20.51 43.66 -24.29
CA SER A 6 21.28 42.44 -24.54
C SER A 6 20.38 41.23 -24.33
N ASN A 7 20.28 40.41 -25.37
CA ASN A 7 19.74 39.06 -25.29
C ASN A 7 20.57 38.25 -24.30
N ARG A 8 19.94 37.75 -23.24
CA ARG A 8 20.46 36.63 -22.46
C ARG A 8 19.39 35.54 -22.45
N ASP A 9 19.66 34.52 -23.27
CA ASP A 9 19.19 33.17 -23.06
C ASP A 9 19.35 32.80 -21.59
N SER A 10 18.28 32.33 -20.97
CA SER A 10 18.35 31.67 -19.68
C SER A 10 17.45 30.44 -19.79
N GLY A 11 18.12 29.30 -19.85
CA GLY A 11 17.57 28.02 -20.23
C GLY A 11 16.37 27.61 -19.39
N SER A 12 15.39 27.07 -20.10
CA SER A 12 14.33 26.24 -19.54
C SER A 12 14.99 25.14 -18.69
N ARG A 13 14.93 25.30 -17.37
CA ARG A 13 15.17 24.21 -16.43
C ARG A 13 14.06 23.20 -16.69
N SER A 14 14.37 22.15 -17.44
CA SER A 14 13.52 20.97 -17.53
C SER A 14 13.23 20.52 -16.10
N VAL A 15 11.98 20.67 -15.67
CA VAL A 15 11.47 20.01 -14.48
C VAL A 15 11.68 18.53 -14.73
N ARG A 16 12.73 17.94 -14.13
CA ARG A 16 12.87 16.49 -14.08
C ARG A 16 11.64 16.00 -13.32
N ARG A 17 10.64 15.50 -14.04
CA ARG A 17 9.63 14.64 -13.43
C ARG A 17 10.43 13.53 -12.75
N ASN A 18 10.32 13.41 -11.43
CA ASN A 18 10.83 12.26 -10.70
C ASN A 18 10.04 11.04 -11.20
N VAL A 19 10.49 10.45 -12.30
CA VAL A 19 9.94 9.19 -12.79
C VAL A 19 10.52 8.13 -11.87
N HIS A 20 9.72 7.69 -10.90
CA HIS A 20 10.06 6.52 -10.11
C HIS A 20 10.11 5.32 -11.06
N ASP A 21 11.29 4.76 -11.26
CA ASP A 21 11.49 3.60 -12.11
C ASP A 21 11.12 2.33 -11.34
N PHE A 22 9.85 1.94 -11.43
CA PHE A 22 9.34 0.72 -10.81
C PHE A 22 9.95 -0.50 -11.48
N GLY A 23 10.33 -1.49 -10.67
CA GLY A 23 10.92 -2.71 -11.17
C GLY A 23 9.91 -3.62 -11.87
N ARG A 24 10.39 -4.78 -12.32
CA ARG A 24 9.59 -5.76 -13.04
C ARG A 24 8.35 -6.20 -12.24
N THR A 25 7.21 -6.23 -12.92
CA THR A 25 5.96 -6.81 -12.42
C THR A 25 5.83 -8.27 -12.82
N PHE A 26 5.36 -9.09 -11.88
CA PHE A 26 5.04 -10.50 -12.08
C PHE A 26 3.54 -10.68 -11.91
N VAL A 27 2.95 -11.63 -12.64
CA VAL A 27 1.50 -11.86 -12.61
C VAL A 27 1.26 -13.35 -12.38
N VAL A 28 0.42 -13.65 -11.39
CA VAL A 28 -0.14 -14.99 -11.18
C VAL A 28 -1.57 -14.95 -11.70
N MET A 29 -1.84 -15.73 -12.74
CA MET A 29 -3.16 -15.78 -13.36
C MET A 29 -4.16 -16.57 -12.50
N PRO A 30 -5.44 -16.18 -12.49
CA PRO A 30 -6.48 -16.97 -11.83
C PRO A 30 -6.59 -18.34 -12.49
N LYS A 31 -6.92 -19.36 -11.70
CA LYS A 31 -7.10 -20.75 -12.12
C LYS A 31 -8.53 -21.01 -12.62
N GLU A 32 -9.49 -20.21 -12.16
CA GLU A 32 -10.90 -20.25 -12.55
C GLU A 32 -11.35 -18.90 -13.14
N THR A 33 -12.66 -18.71 -13.30
CA THR A 33 -13.24 -17.44 -13.75
C THR A 33 -12.68 -16.28 -12.94
N HIS A 34 -12.14 -15.28 -13.63
CA HIS A 34 -11.50 -14.13 -13.00
C HIS A 34 -12.56 -13.20 -12.39
N THR A 35 -12.61 -13.13 -11.07
CA THR A 35 -13.60 -12.28 -10.35
C THR A 35 -12.94 -11.19 -9.49
N ALA A 36 -11.65 -11.33 -9.20
CA ALA A 36 -10.90 -10.34 -8.44
C ALA A 36 -9.45 -10.22 -8.90
N THR A 37 -8.90 -9.02 -8.77
CA THR A 37 -7.48 -8.72 -8.96
C THR A 37 -6.93 -8.07 -7.69
N ILE A 38 -5.85 -8.62 -7.15
CA ILE A 38 -5.17 -8.06 -5.98
C ILE A 38 -3.73 -7.70 -6.35
N VAL A 39 -3.34 -6.45 -6.09
CA VAL A 39 -1.93 -6.05 -6.14
C VAL A 39 -1.26 -6.45 -4.83
N TRP A 40 -0.23 -7.29 -4.91
CA TRP A 40 0.56 -7.73 -3.76
C TRP A 40 1.89 -6.98 -3.68
N LEU A 41 2.14 -6.33 -2.55
CA LEU A 41 3.30 -5.47 -2.30
C LEU A 41 4.28 -6.14 -1.32
N HIS A 42 5.50 -6.36 -1.78
CA HIS A 42 6.57 -6.98 -0.99
C HIS A 42 7.18 -6.03 0.05
N GLY A 43 7.96 -6.57 0.99
CA GLY A 43 8.70 -5.82 2.00
C GLY A 43 10.00 -5.18 1.48
N ILE A 44 10.75 -4.51 2.36
CA ILE A 44 12.00 -3.83 1.99
C ILE A 44 13.04 -4.85 1.52
N GLY A 45 13.75 -4.55 0.43
CA GLY A 45 14.84 -5.40 -0.09
C GLY A 45 14.37 -6.62 -0.89
N GLU A 46 13.06 -6.90 -0.91
CA GLU A 46 12.47 -7.97 -1.70
C GLU A 46 12.14 -7.54 -3.15
N LYS A 47 11.58 -8.46 -3.93
CA LYS A 47 11.07 -8.22 -5.28
C LYS A 47 9.67 -8.83 -5.44
N GLY A 48 8.91 -8.42 -6.44
CA GLY A 48 7.60 -8.99 -6.74
C GLY A 48 7.63 -10.52 -6.95
N SER A 49 8.70 -11.04 -7.54
CA SER A 49 8.87 -12.49 -7.75
C SER A 49 8.92 -13.31 -6.46
N SER A 50 9.37 -12.72 -5.34
CA SER A 50 9.58 -13.41 -4.06
C SER A 50 8.28 -13.99 -3.50
N TRP A 51 7.14 -13.40 -3.88
CA TRP A 51 5.82 -13.79 -3.38
C TRP A 51 4.99 -14.61 -4.38
N THR A 52 5.45 -14.74 -5.64
CA THR A 52 4.65 -15.42 -6.68
C THR A 52 4.35 -16.88 -6.35
N GLN A 53 5.36 -17.64 -5.92
CA GLN A 53 5.20 -19.05 -5.57
C GLN A 53 4.26 -19.26 -4.39
N ILE A 54 4.32 -18.42 -3.35
CA ILE A 54 3.44 -18.57 -2.20
C ILE A 54 2.00 -18.18 -2.54
N LEU A 55 1.79 -17.13 -3.35
CA LEU A 55 0.46 -16.73 -3.82
C LEU A 55 -0.19 -17.78 -4.73
N GLU A 56 0.60 -18.52 -5.52
CA GLU A 56 0.10 -19.66 -6.30
C GLU A 56 -0.47 -20.80 -5.45
N THR A 57 -0.06 -20.90 -4.18
CA THR A 57 -0.57 -21.91 -3.24
C THR A 57 -1.86 -21.51 -2.55
N PHE A 58 -2.26 -20.24 -2.65
CA PHE A 58 -3.47 -19.76 -1.99
C PHE A 58 -4.71 -20.44 -2.61
N PRO A 59 -5.66 -20.94 -1.81
CA PRO A 59 -6.91 -21.53 -2.30
C PRO A 59 -7.90 -20.45 -2.76
N LEU A 60 -7.47 -19.55 -3.63
CA LEU A 60 -8.22 -18.43 -4.19
C LEU A 60 -8.19 -18.51 -5.72
N PRO A 61 -8.91 -19.48 -6.32
CA PRO A 61 -8.76 -19.81 -7.74
C PRO A 61 -9.26 -18.70 -8.67
N ASN A 62 -10.16 -17.83 -8.21
CA ASN A 62 -10.74 -16.74 -8.99
C ASN A 62 -9.94 -15.42 -8.93
N VAL A 63 -8.85 -15.39 -8.14
CA VAL A 63 -8.04 -14.18 -7.90
C VAL A 63 -6.83 -14.13 -8.82
N LYS A 64 -6.66 -13.01 -9.52
CA LYS A 64 -5.42 -12.63 -10.20
C LYS A 64 -4.50 -11.86 -9.24
N TRP A 65 -3.22 -12.23 -9.17
CA TRP A 65 -2.24 -11.50 -8.37
C TRP A 65 -1.30 -10.70 -9.27
N ILE A 66 -1.19 -9.40 -9.00
CA ILE A 66 -0.20 -8.53 -9.64
C ILE A 66 0.87 -8.21 -8.60
N CYS A 67 2.10 -8.66 -8.83
CA CYS A 67 3.23 -8.53 -7.91
C CYS A 67 4.28 -7.59 -8.50
N PRO A 68 4.12 -6.25 -8.38
CA PRO A 68 5.13 -5.30 -8.83
C PRO A 68 6.40 -5.38 -7.97
N SER A 69 7.51 -4.88 -8.50
CA SER A 69 8.73 -4.65 -7.72
C SER A 69 8.91 -3.16 -7.46
N ALA A 70 9.21 -2.79 -6.22
CA ALA A 70 9.49 -1.41 -5.86
C ALA A 70 10.75 -0.88 -6.58
N PRO A 71 10.87 0.45 -6.79
CA PRO A 71 12.09 1.05 -7.32
C PRO A 71 13.29 0.78 -6.41
N SER A 72 14.47 0.66 -6.99
CA SER A 72 15.71 0.73 -6.23
C SER A 72 15.96 2.18 -5.82
N ARG A 73 16.06 2.44 -4.51
CA ARG A 73 16.32 3.78 -3.97
C ARG A 73 17.19 3.71 -2.72
N LEU A 74 17.85 4.83 -2.40
CA LEU A 74 18.63 4.97 -1.18
C LEU A 74 17.68 5.08 0.01
N LEU A 75 17.81 4.21 1.00
CA LEU A 75 16.95 4.22 2.18
C LEU A 75 17.65 4.91 3.36
N SER A 76 17.08 6.02 3.86
CA SER A 76 17.68 6.79 4.96
C SER A 76 17.86 5.96 6.23
N LEU A 77 16.88 5.11 6.56
CA LEU A 77 16.93 4.18 7.70
C LEU A 77 18.18 3.27 7.67
N TYR A 78 18.65 2.91 6.48
CA TYR A 78 19.85 2.09 6.28
C TYR A 78 21.05 2.93 5.87
N GLY A 79 21.18 4.16 6.39
CA GLY A 79 22.36 5.00 6.12
C GLY A 79 22.56 5.35 4.64
N GLY A 80 21.50 5.29 3.83
CA GLY A 80 21.55 5.54 2.40
C GLY A 80 21.94 4.34 1.54
N TYR A 81 21.95 3.11 2.07
CA TYR A 81 22.15 1.92 1.23
C TYR A 81 21.00 1.75 0.21
N PRO A 82 21.30 1.37 -1.05
CA PRO A 82 20.28 1.15 -2.06
C PRO A 82 19.53 -0.16 -1.79
N CYS A 83 18.22 -0.08 -1.67
CA CYS A 83 17.32 -1.23 -1.52
C CYS A 83 16.07 -1.03 -2.39
N THR A 84 15.36 -2.11 -2.68
CA THR A 84 14.00 -2.01 -3.23
C THR A 84 13.08 -1.51 -2.11
N ALA A 85 12.51 -0.33 -2.30
CA ALA A 85 11.64 0.31 -1.31
C ALA A 85 10.56 1.15 -2.01
N TRP A 86 9.35 1.13 -1.45
CA TRP A 86 8.20 1.85 -1.98
C TRP A 86 8.27 3.35 -1.69
N TYR A 87 8.76 3.71 -0.52
CA TYR A 87 8.98 5.10 -0.08
C TYR A 87 10.20 5.15 0.84
N ASN A 88 10.73 6.35 1.07
CA ASN A 88 11.83 6.53 1.98
C ASN A 88 11.34 6.52 3.44
N ILE A 89 12.11 5.88 4.32
CA ILE A 89 11.87 5.86 5.76
C ILE A 89 13.11 6.42 6.44
N THR A 90 12.93 7.38 7.34
CA THR A 90 14.01 7.97 8.15
C THR A 90 14.11 7.33 9.52
N SER A 91 12.99 6.98 10.13
CA SER A 91 12.90 6.16 11.35
C SER A 91 11.55 5.45 11.40
N MET A 92 11.45 4.37 12.18
CA MET A 92 10.19 3.66 12.45
C MET A 92 9.40 4.29 13.61
N SER A 93 9.63 5.58 13.90
CA SER A 93 8.92 6.33 14.94
C SER A 93 7.72 7.06 14.36
N GLU A 94 6.67 7.21 15.17
CA GLU A 94 5.49 8.02 14.85
C GLU A 94 5.79 9.51 14.68
N ASP A 95 6.93 9.97 15.19
CA ASP A 95 7.42 11.35 15.06
C ASP A 95 8.19 11.59 13.76
N ALA A 96 8.47 10.54 13.00
CA ALA A 96 9.09 10.67 11.70
C ALA A 96 8.17 11.44 10.74
N CYS A 97 8.78 12.26 9.90
CA CYS A 97 8.06 12.82 8.75
C CYS A 97 7.91 11.72 7.71
N ASP A 98 6.67 11.42 7.32
CA ASP A 98 6.38 10.47 6.26
C ASP A 98 6.84 11.02 4.90
N ASP A 99 7.44 10.16 4.06
CA ASP A 99 7.74 10.44 2.66
C ASP A 99 6.44 10.44 1.83
N LEU A 100 5.69 11.54 1.91
CA LEU A 100 4.40 11.68 1.24
C LEU A 100 4.53 11.56 -0.29
N GLU A 101 5.60 12.09 -0.89
CA GLU A 101 5.85 11.98 -2.33
C GLU A 101 6.04 10.51 -2.74
N GLY A 102 6.87 9.75 -2.01
CA GLY A 102 7.09 8.33 -2.27
C GLY A 102 5.85 7.46 -2.04
N LEU A 103 5.05 7.78 -1.01
CA LEU A 103 3.77 7.11 -0.73
C LEU A 103 2.75 7.36 -1.84
N ASP A 104 2.58 8.61 -2.25
CA ASP A 104 1.70 8.99 -3.36
C ASP A 104 2.13 8.33 -4.67
N ALA A 105 3.43 8.30 -4.96
CA ALA A 105 3.96 7.65 -6.14
C ALA A 105 3.67 6.14 -6.15
N SER A 106 3.85 5.47 -5.01
CA SER A 106 3.58 4.04 -4.87
C SER A 106 2.09 3.72 -4.98
N ALA A 107 1.23 4.48 -4.30
CA ALA A 107 -0.22 4.32 -4.40
C ALA A 107 -0.75 4.64 -5.81
N THR A 108 -0.13 5.60 -6.51
CA THR A 108 -0.43 5.89 -7.92
C THR A 108 -0.03 4.71 -8.81
N HIS A 109 1.13 4.09 -8.56
CA HIS A 109 1.54 2.89 -9.30
C HIS A 109 0.58 1.72 -9.08
N VAL A 110 0.18 1.45 -7.84
CA VAL A 110 -0.85 0.45 -7.51
C VAL A 110 -2.15 0.75 -8.25
N ALA A 111 -2.60 2.02 -8.21
CA ALA A 111 -3.82 2.43 -8.90
C ALA A 111 -3.74 2.18 -10.42
N ASN A 112 -2.61 2.50 -11.04
CA ASN A 112 -2.40 2.28 -12.47
C ASN A 112 -2.36 0.79 -12.86
N LEU A 113 -1.91 -0.10 -11.96
CA LEU A 113 -1.95 -1.54 -12.20
C LEU A 113 -3.38 -2.10 -12.14
N LEU A 114 -4.27 -1.46 -11.38
CA LEU A 114 -5.66 -1.87 -11.20
C LEU A 114 -6.62 -1.21 -12.20
N ILE A 115 -6.25 -0.08 -12.81
CA ILE A 115 -7.16 0.70 -13.67
C ILE A 115 -7.55 -0.01 -14.97
N SER A 116 -6.76 -0.98 -15.42
CA SER A 116 -7.00 -1.74 -16.65
C SER A 116 -7.91 -2.96 -16.44
N GLU A 117 -8.32 -3.25 -15.21
CA GLU A 117 -9.22 -4.37 -14.93
C GLU A 117 -10.66 -4.07 -15.41
N PRO A 118 -11.41 -5.09 -15.84
CA PRO A 118 -12.84 -4.95 -16.14
C PRO A 118 -13.67 -4.45 -14.94
N ASP A 119 -14.79 -3.79 -15.23
CA ASP A 119 -15.67 -3.18 -14.21
C ASP A 119 -16.31 -4.20 -13.24
N ASP A 120 -16.47 -5.46 -13.66
CA ASP A 120 -17.03 -6.56 -12.87
C ASP A 120 -15.99 -7.26 -11.98
N VAL A 121 -14.71 -6.93 -12.14
CA VAL A 121 -13.60 -7.48 -11.33
C VAL A 121 -13.43 -6.65 -10.06
N LYS A 122 -13.46 -7.32 -8.90
CA LYS A 122 -13.19 -6.67 -7.61
C LYS A 122 -11.70 -6.37 -7.46
N LEU A 123 -11.38 -5.19 -6.95
CA LEU A 123 -9.99 -4.70 -6.89
C LEU A 123 -9.49 -4.66 -5.46
N GLY A 124 -8.37 -5.32 -5.17
CA GLY A 124 -7.77 -5.34 -3.84
C GLY A 124 -6.31 -4.89 -3.85
N VAL A 125 -5.82 -4.56 -2.66
CA VAL A 125 -4.39 -4.35 -2.42
C VAL A 125 -3.97 -5.08 -1.14
N ALA A 126 -2.87 -5.79 -1.19
CA ALA A 126 -2.33 -6.53 -0.07
C ALA A 126 -0.82 -6.29 0.01
N GLY A 127 -0.23 -6.49 1.18
CA GLY A 127 1.22 -6.48 1.27
C GLY A 127 1.75 -6.96 2.60
N PHE A 128 3.07 -7.10 2.63
CA PHE A 128 3.86 -7.46 3.78
C PHE A 128 4.83 -6.32 4.15
N SER A 129 5.00 -6.05 5.45
CA SER A 129 5.95 -5.04 5.96
C SER A 129 5.73 -3.67 5.31
N MET A 130 6.75 -3.04 4.69
CA MET A 130 6.57 -1.77 3.97
C MET A 130 5.51 -1.83 2.86
N GLY A 131 5.33 -2.98 2.21
CA GLY A 131 4.28 -3.17 1.22
C GLY A 131 2.89 -3.10 1.85
N ALA A 132 2.73 -3.63 3.07
CA ALA A 132 1.50 -3.52 3.86
C ALA A 132 1.18 -2.05 4.17
N SER A 133 2.20 -1.24 4.50
CA SER A 133 2.02 0.20 4.72
C SER A 133 1.48 0.94 3.50
N VAL A 134 1.95 0.60 2.30
CA VAL A 134 1.41 1.16 1.05
C VAL A 134 -0.01 0.68 0.79
N ALA A 135 -0.34 -0.57 1.12
CA ALA A 135 -1.70 -1.10 1.02
C ALA A 135 -2.67 -0.32 1.92
N LEU A 136 -2.30 -0.08 3.17
CA LEU A 136 -3.07 0.74 4.12
C LEU A 136 -3.18 2.20 3.68
N TYR A 137 -2.10 2.77 3.15
CA TYR A 137 -2.12 4.12 2.59
C TYR A 137 -3.08 4.24 1.40
N SER A 138 -3.09 3.23 0.52
CA SER A 138 -3.99 3.15 -0.63
C SER A 138 -5.45 3.03 -0.18
N ALA A 139 -5.73 2.25 0.88
CA ALA A 139 -7.05 2.18 1.53
C ALA A 139 -7.49 3.53 2.09
N ALA A 140 -6.58 4.26 2.76
CA ALA A 140 -6.83 5.61 3.25
C ALA A 140 -7.14 6.60 2.10
N CYS A 141 -6.35 6.56 1.03
CA CYS A 141 -6.58 7.40 -0.16
C CYS A 141 -7.93 7.11 -0.82
N ARG A 142 -8.32 5.83 -0.91
CA ARG A 142 -9.63 5.41 -1.40
C ARG A 142 -10.76 5.93 -0.49
N ALA A 143 -10.64 5.80 0.83
CA ALA A 143 -11.64 6.34 1.74
C ALA A 143 -11.82 7.85 1.56
N ILE A 144 -10.71 8.59 1.53
CA ILE A 144 -10.73 10.05 1.42
C ILE A 144 -11.13 10.50 0.00
N GLY A 145 -10.83 9.69 -1.02
CA GLY A 145 -11.04 10.01 -2.44
C GLY A 145 -9.89 10.80 -3.08
N GLN A 146 -8.80 11.00 -2.34
CA GLN A 146 -7.64 11.78 -2.78
C GLN A 146 -6.35 11.21 -2.19
N TYR A 147 -5.27 11.36 -2.94
CA TYR A 147 -3.88 11.18 -2.50
C TYR A 147 -3.47 12.20 -1.42
N GLY A 148 -2.24 12.09 -0.93
CA GLY A 148 -1.60 13.05 -0.03
C GLY A 148 -1.51 14.46 -0.62
N ASN A 149 -1.07 14.53 -1.87
CA ASN A 149 -0.92 15.75 -2.66
C ASN A 149 -2.24 16.40 -3.13
N GLY A 150 -3.39 15.82 -2.78
CA GLY A 150 -4.72 16.34 -3.13
C GLY A 150 -5.28 15.90 -4.49
N ASN A 151 -4.50 15.19 -5.31
CA ASN A 151 -5.00 14.59 -6.55
C ASN A 151 -6.07 13.54 -6.25
N ARG A 152 -7.03 13.35 -7.16
CA ARG A 152 -8.11 12.36 -7.00
C ARG A 152 -7.57 10.93 -7.03
N TYR A 153 -7.99 10.09 -6.08
CA TYR A 153 -7.73 8.66 -6.11
C TYR A 153 -8.74 7.96 -7.06
N PRO A 154 -8.31 7.26 -8.12
CA PRO A 154 -9.22 6.81 -9.18
C PRO A 154 -9.84 5.43 -8.93
N ILE A 155 -9.20 4.58 -8.12
CA ILE A 155 -9.59 3.17 -7.97
C ILE A 155 -10.59 2.98 -6.84
N ASN A 156 -11.61 2.15 -7.09
CA ASN A 156 -12.56 1.72 -6.09
C ASN A 156 -12.11 0.39 -5.42
N LEU A 157 -11.22 0.46 -4.42
CA LEU A 157 -10.77 -0.74 -3.72
C LEU A 157 -11.94 -1.42 -2.99
N SER A 158 -12.00 -2.74 -3.12
CA SER A 158 -12.97 -3.66 -2.51
C SER A 158 -12.42 -4.36 -1.26
N ALA A 159 -11.10 -4.43 -1.08
CA ALA A 159 -10.44 -4.98 0.10
C ALA A 159 -9.01 -4.45 0.25
N ALA A 160 -8.52 -4.36 1.48
CA ALA A 160 -7.11 -4.12 1.78
C ALA A 160 -6.59 -5.10 2.84
N VAL A 161 -5.38 -5.64 2.65
CA VAL A 161 -4.74 -6.57 3.60
C VAL A 161 -3.34 -6.06 3.99
N SER A 162 -3.04 -6.11 5.28
CA SER A 162 -1.76 -5.69 5.86
C SER A 162 -1.17 -6.80 6.73
N LEU A 163 -0.07 -7.42 6.30
CA LEU A 163 0.68 -8.39 7.08
C LEU A 163 1.94 -7.75 7.67
N SER A 164 2.10 -7.80 8.99
CA SER A 164 3.24 -7.21 9.74
C SER A 164 3.57 -5.77 9.32
N GLY A 165 2.54 -4.95 9.14
CA GLY A 165 2.64 -3.59 8.60
C GLY A 165 2.39 -2.49 9.62
N TRP A 166 2.45 -1.24 9.15
CA TRP A 166 2.03 -0.06 9.90
C TRP A 166 1.36 0.98 9.02
N LEU A 167 0.55 1.85 9.60
CA LEU A 167 -0.17 2.91 8.90
C LEU A 167 0.69 4.19 8.81
N PRO A 168 1.16 4.59 7.61
CA PRO A 168 1.77 5.89 7.41
C PRO A 168 0.72 7.01 7.40
N CYS A 169 1.14 8.25 7.61
CA CYS A 169 0.29 9.46 7.56
C CYS A 169 -0.90 9.42 8.53
N SER A 170 -0.75 8.71 9.65
CA SER A 170 -1.82 8.42 10.61
C SER A 170 -2.40 9.67 11.30
N ARG A 171 -1.56 10.69 11.56
CA ARG A 171 -1.90 11.91 12.32
C ARG A 171 -3.11 12.67 11.76
N ASN A 172 -3.25 12.74 10.44
CA ASN A 172 -4.28 13.53 9.77
C ASN A 172 -5.45 12.68 9.26
N LEU A 173 -5.41 11.36 9.43
CA LEU A 173 -6.38 10.45 8.83
C LEU A 173 -7.81 10.74 9.30
N ARG A 174 -8.03 10.85 10.61
CA ARG A 174 -9.36 11.11 11.19
C ARG A 174 -9.97 12.40 10.67
N ASN A 175 -9.18 13.47 10.62
CA ASN A 175 -9.65 14.77 10.12
C ASN A 175 -10.00 14.71 8.63
N ARG A 176 -9.17 14.03 7.83
CA ARG A 176 -9.42 13.88 6.39
C ARG A 176 -10.62 12.99 6.06
N VAL A 177 -10.83 11.90 6.79
CA VAL A 177 -12.02 11.05 6.62
C VAL A 177 -13.28 11.79 7.12
N GLY A 178 -13.18 12.49 8.26
CA GLY A 178 -14.29 13.26 8.83
C GLY A 178 -14.67 14.53 8.05
N ALA A 179 -13.85 14.96 7.08
CA ALA A 179 -14.10 16.16 6.29
C ALA A 179 -15.32 16.06 5.37
N SER A 180 -15.81 14.85 5.07
CA SER A 180 -17.00 14.63 4.24
C SER A 180 -17.74 13.36 4.63
N GLN A 181 -19.08 13.41 4.62
CA GLN A 181 -19.93 12.22 4.86
C GLN A 181 -19.64 11.10 3.87
N GLU A 182 -19.33 11.45 2.63
CA GLU A 182 -19.02 10.48 1.60
C GLU A 182 -17.67 9.78 1.88
N ALA A 183 -16.67 10.50 2.37
CA ALA A 183 -15.41 9.89 2.81
C ALA A 183 -15.62 8.95 4.01
N ALA A 184 -16.45 9.35 4.97
CA ALA A 184 -16.81 8.51 6.11
C ALA A 184 -17.53 7.21 5.68
N ARG A 185 -18.50 7.29 4.75
CA ARG A 185 -19.19 6.10 4.20
C ARG A 185 -18.22 5.16 3.47
N ARG A 186 -17.30 5.74 2.70
CA ARG A 186 -16.26 4.99 1.98
C ARG A 186 -15.27 4.32 2.91
N ALA A 187 -14.94 4.95 4.05
CA ALA A 187 -14.10 4.35 5.09
C ALA A 187 -14.83 3.20 5.79
N SER A 188 -16.09 3.42 6.20
CA SER A 188 -16.85 2.43 6.97
C SER A 188 -17.16 1.16 6.18
N SER A 189 -17.29 1.25 4.86
CA SER A 189 -17.65 0.11 4.00
C SER A 189 -16.46 -0.72 3.53
N LEU A 190 -15.24 -0.17 3.52
CA LEU A 190 -14.06 -0.87 3.01
C LEU A 190 -13.60 -1.95 4.00
N PRO A 191 -13.63 -3.24 3.63
CA PRO A 191 -13.02 -4.30 4.42
C PRO A 191 -11.49 -4.12 4.49
N VAL A 192 -10.95 -4.09 5.71
CA VAL A 192 -9.50 -4.04 5.95
C VAL A 192 -9.09 -5.13 6.93
N LEU A 193 -8.17 -5.99 6.51
CA LEU A 193 -7.56 -7.01 7.36
C LEU A 193 -6.15 -6.58 7.78
N PHE A 194 -5.88 -6.68 9.07
CA PHE A 194 -4.55 -6.60 9.64
C PHE A 194 -4.21 -7.96 10.23
N CYS A 195 -2.97 -8.41 9.99
CA CYS A 195 -2.36 -9.57 10.63
C CYS A 195 -1.01 -9.15 11.20
N HIS A 196 -0.71 -9.52 12.43
CA HIS A 196 0.56 -9.17 13.05
C HIS A 196 1.04 -10.23 14.04
N GLY A 197 2.34 -10.51 14.01
CA GLY A 197 3.00 -11.38 14.97
C GLY A 197 3.33 -10.68 16.29
N GLN A 198 3.05 -11.33 17.42
CA GLN A 198 3.28 -10.71 18.74
C GLN A 198 4.76 -10.56 19.12
N VAL A 199 5.64 -11.32 18.46
CA VAL A 199 7.10 -11.28 18.72
C VAL A 199 7.87 -10.68 17.53
N ASP A 200 7.19 -9.94 16.66
CA ASP A 200 7.81 -9.18 15.56
C ASP A 200 8.74 -8.11 16.13
N ASP A 201 10.03 -8.24 15.83
CA ASP A 201 11.13 -7.39 16.29
C ASP A 201 11.61 -6.40 15.22
N VAL A 202 11.03 -6.44 14.02
CA VAL A 202 11.35 -5.52 12.91
C VAL A 202 10.30 -4.42 12.83
N VAL A 203 9.02 -4.81 12.81
CA VAL A 203 7.87 -3.92 12.93
C VAL A 203 7.15 -4.33 14.20
N GLU A 204 7.48 -3.67 15.31
CA GLU A 204 6.94 -4.02 16.63
C GLU A 204 5.41 -4.16 16.59
N TYR A 205 4.90 -5.24 17.19
CA TYR A 205 3.46 -5.52 17.27
C TYR A 205 2.61 -4.30 17.67
N LYS A 206 3.09 -3.51 18.63
CA LYS A 206 2.42 -2.30 19.11
C LYS A 206 2.16 -1.27 18.00
N LEU A 207 3.07 -1.18 17.02
CA LEU A 207 2.92 -0.27 15.90
C LEU A 207 1.78 -0.73 14.97
N GLY A 208 1.67 -2.03 14.71
CA GLY A 208 0.56 -2.63 13.98
C GLY A 208 -0.79 -2.46 14.70
N GLU A 209 -0.83 -2.76 16.01
CA GLU A 209 -2.02 -2.60 16.85
C GLU A 209 -2.50 -1.14 16.86
N LYS A 210 -1.59 -0.19 17.07
CA LYS A 210 -1.92 1.23 17.05
C LYS A 210 -2.36 1.72 15.69
N SER A 211 -1.80 1.18 14.61
CA SER A 211 -2.21 1.46 13.24
C SER A 211 -3.67 1.05 13.00
N ALA A 212 -4.04 -0.16 13.43
CA ALA A 212 -5.42 -0.65 13.37
C ALA A 212 -6.37 0.21 14.22
N GLN A 213 -6.00 0.53 15.46
CA GLN A 213 -6.79 1.41 16.34
C GLN A 213 -7.00 2.80 15.74
N THR A 214 -5.97 3.35 15.08
CA THR A 214 -6.04 4.67 14.43
C THR A 214 -6.96 4.64 13.23
N MET A 215 -6.88 3.62 12.35
CA MET A 215 -7.82 3.46 11.24
C MET A 215 -9.25 3.28 11.75
N TYR A 216 -9.46 2.42 12.74
CA TYR A 216 -10.78 2.21 13.32
C TYR A 216 -11.37 3.51 13.87
N SER A 217 -10.58 4.26 14.65
CA SER A 217 -10.98 5.57 15.21
C SER A 217 -11.22 6.65 14.14
N ALA A 218 -10.64 6.50 12.95
CA ALA A 218 -10.87 7.37 11.81
C ALA A 218 -12.15 7.03 11.03
N GLY A 219 -12.81 5.91 11.31
CA GLY A 219 -14.08 5.52 10.70
C GLY A 219 -14.05 4.24 9.87
N PHE A 220 -12.92 3.52 9.81
CA PHE A 220 -12.84 2.20 9.16
C PHE A 220 -13.46 1.12 10.05
N GLN A 221 -14.78 1.03 10.02
CA GLN A 221 -15.56 0.16 10.91
C GLN A 221 -15.53 -1.32 10.48
N ASN A 222 -15.33 -1.60 9.19
CA ASN A 222 -15.15 -2.96 8.67
C ASN A 222 -13.67 -3.37 8.73
N LEU A 223 -13.11 -3.42 9.93
CA LEU A 223 -11.69 -3.72 10.17
C LEU A 223 -11.57 -4.95 11.07
N THR A 224 -10.68 -5.88 10.69
CA THR A 224 -10.31 -7.04 11.51
C THR A 224 -8.82 -6.98 11.81
N PHE A 225 -8.45 -7.21 13.08
CA PHE A 225 -7.05 -7.28 13.52
C PHE A 225 -6.78 -8.67 14.11
N GLN A 226 -6.08 -9.51 13.34
CA GLN A 226 -5.67 -10.86 13.73
C GLN A 226 -4.24 -10.84 14.28
N THR A 227 -4.02 -11.64 15.31
CA THR A 227 -2.74 -11.70 16.02
C THR A 227 -2.27 -13.13 16.16
N TYR A 228 -0.96 -13.34 16.02
CA TYR A 228 -0.36 -14.67 16.04
C TYR A 228 0.70 -14.75 17.13
N ASN A 229 0.48 -15.65 18.10
CA ASN A 229 1.39 -15.88 19.21
C ASN A 229 2.68 -16.51 18.70
N GLY A 230 3.84 -15.93 19.02
CA GLY A 230 5.14 -16.48 18.63
C GLY A 230 5.54 -16.25 17.17
N LEU A 231 4.71 -15.56 16.38
CA LEU A 231 5.07 -15.11 15.03
C LEU A 231 5.96 -13.85 15.09
N GLY A 232 7.09 -13.90 14.37
CA GLY A 232 8.02 -12.78 14.19
C GLY A 232 7.78 -12.04 12.87
N HIS A 233 8.82 -11.45 12.28
CA HIS A 233 8.71 -10.73 11.00
C HIS A 233 8.77 -11.64 9.76
N TYR A 234 7.82 -12.57 9.66
CA TYR A 234 7.64 -13.48 8.54
C TYR A 234 6.18 -13.96 8.53
N THR A 235 5.80 -14.76 7.53
CA THR A 235 4.44 -15.31 7.44
C THR A 235 4.40 -16.79 7.80
N ILE A 236 3.25 -17.25 8.30
CA ILE A 236 2.99 -18.66 8.62
C ILE A 236 1.75 -19.17 7.90
N LEU A 237 1.62 -20.49 7.81
CA LEU A 237 0.50 -21.13 7.10
C LEU A 237 -0.87 -20.79 7.75
N GLU A 238 -0.93 -20.70 9.08
CA GLU A 238 -2.14 -20.30 9.80
C GLU A 238 -2.62 -18.91 9.37
N GLU A 239 -1.72 -17.92 9.38
CA GLU A 239 -1.99 -16.56 8.91
C GLU A 239 -2.44 -16.54 7.44
N ILE A 240 -1.76 -17.28 6.57
CA ILE A 240 -2.12 -17.36 5.15
C ILE A 240 -3.53 -17.94 4.98
N ASN A 241 -3.88 -18.98 5.73
CA ASN A 241 -5.21 -19.58 5.67
C ASN A 241 -6.29 -18.59 6.12
N ASP A 242 -6.04 -17.84 7.20
CA ASP A 242 -6.96 -16.81 7.67
C ASP A 242 -7.17 -15.70 6.64
N VAL A 243 -6.08 -15.24 6.01
CA VAL A 243 -6.13 -14.26 4.92
C VAL A 243 -6.96 -14.79 3.75
N CYS A 244 -6.78 -16.05 3.35
CA CYS A 244 -7.54 -16.65 2.26
C CYS A 244 -9.04 -16.76 2.61
N CYS A 245 -9.36 -17.27 3.80
CA CYS A 245 -10.74 -17.34 4.30
C CYS A 245 -11.40 -15.95 4.31
N TRP A 246 -10.68 -14.94 4.78
CA TRP A 246 -11.19 -13.56 4.84
C TRP A 246 -11.39 -12.97 3.44
N LEU A 247 -10.45 -13.18 2.52
CA LEU A 247 -10.57 -12.71 1.13
C LEU A 247 -11.73 -13.38 0.40
N THR A 248 -11.93 -14.70 0.56
CA THR A 248 -13.09 -15.43 0.04
C THR A 248 -14.40 -14.81 0.55
N ALA A 249 -14.50 -14.53 1.85
CA ALA A 249 -15.69 -13.91 2.43
C ALA A 249 -15.96 -12.48 1.90
N CYS A 250 -14.90 -11.68 1.71
CA CYS A 250 -15.03 -10.28 1.28
C CYS A 250 -15.26 -10.14 -0.24
N LEU A 251 -14.57 -10.95 -1.03
CA LEU A 251 -14.57 -10.87 -2.48
C LEU A 251 -15.53 -11.85 -3.14
N GLY A 252 -16.11 -12.80 -2.41
CA GLY A 252 -16.94 -13.87 -2.98
C GLY A 252 -16.15 -14.69 -4.01
N ALA A 253 -14.88 -14.96 -3.68
CA ALA A 253 -13.86 -15.57 -4.52
C ALA A 253 -13.35 -16.88 -3.93
#